data_AF-A0A645CFY5-F1
#
_entry.id   AF-A0A645CFY5-F1
#
_cell.length_a   1.000
_cell.length_b   1.000
_cell.length_c   1.000
_cell.angle_alpha   90.00
_cell.angle_beta   90.00
_cell.angle_gamma   90.00
#
_symmetry.space_group_name_H-M   'P 1'
#
loop_
_entity.id
_entity.type
_entity.pdbx_description
1 polymer ?
#
loop_
_entity_poly.entity_id
_entity_poly.type
_entity_poly.pdbx_seq_one_letter_code
_entity_poly.pdbx_strand_id
1 'polypeptide(L)'
;MEEKIGYFEKLLASDEMIRAVLKEELTAIAEKYGDDRKTEIQDVEDEIDIEDLIEEEECVFTLTEAGYIKRTPVSEYTAQSKGGMGKKGITTRDEDVVVDVFTASTHDYILFFTDTGKVYRKKGYQIPESGKTAKGTNLINILQIEQGERVQTMIHTRSIEDDGRFLFMVTRNGTVKRLPASTLKNLRNNGIRALRMDEGDQLITVRETDGSQRILIATHDGMACCFEETDVRPMGRDAVGVRGIRLREGDYVVAAARATTEKTVLSITEKGYGKRTPVEDYRITNRGGIGIKNYLVTEKTGPVVGVKVVDGSEDLLLVTQSGILIRTPVDSIRVAGRATQGVIVMRFKEDGDQVISMALADKEETESSEEAEPIEETESSAETATGEPEV
;
A
#
# COMPACT_ATOMS: atom_id res chain seq x y z
N MET A 1 -34.65 44.97 42.16
CA MET A 1 -33.47 44.40 42.86
C MET A 1 -33.44 42.88 42.68
N GLU A 2 -34.54 42.19 42.91
CA GLU A 2 -34.66 40.72 42.77
C GLU A 2 -34.29 40.20 41.36
N GLU A 3 -34.67 40.90 40.29
CA GLU A 3 -34.31 40.49 38.92
C GLU A 3 -32.79 40.51 38.64
N LYS A 4 -32.06 41.48 39.19
CA LYS A 4 -30.59 41.54 39.03
C LYS A 4 -29.89 40.45 39.82
N ILE A 5 -30.40 40.15 41.02
CA ILE A 5 -29.89 39.06 41.86
C ILE A 5 -30.10 37.72 41.15
N GLY A 6 -31.30 37.48 40.62
CA GLY A 6 -31.59 36.27 39.85
C GLY A 6 -30.77 36.12 38.56
N TYR A 7 -30.42 37.23 37.89
CA TYR A 7 -29.48 37.20 36.76
C TYR A 7 -28.06 36.84 37.19
N PHE A 8 -27.53 37.43 38.26
CA PHE A 8 -26.18 37.14 38.75
C PHE A 8 -26.05 35.70 39.27
N GLU A 9 -27.08 35.16 39.93
CA GLU A 9 -27.08 33.76 40.35
C GLU A 9 -27.05 32.80 39.15
N LYS A 10 -27.82 33.10 38.08
CA LYS A 10 -27.79 32.32 36.84
C LYS A 10 -26.45 32.41 36.11
N LEU A 11 -25.85 33.60 36.09
CA LEU A 11 -24.54 33.84 35.50
C LEU A 11 -23.46 33.06 36.25
N LEU A 12 -23.44 33.13 37.58
CA LEU A 12 -22.47 32.40 38.41
C LEU A 12 -22.63 30.88 38.35
N ALA A 13 -23.84 30.39 38.06
CA ALA A 13 -24.12 28.96 37.94
C ALA A 13 -23.78 28.36 36.56
N SER A 14 -23.47 29.16 35.53
CA SER A 14 -23.25 28.71 34.16
C SER A 14 -21.93 29.21 33.57
N ASP A 15 -20.96 28.30 33.38
CA ASP A 15 -19.67 28.61 32.73
C ASP A 15 -19.83 29.17 31.31
N GLU A 16 -20.87 28.72 30.58
CA GLU A 16 -21.16 29.18 29.22
C GLU A 16 -21.58 30.65 29.19
N MET A 17 -22.41 31.09 30.14
CA MET A 17 -22.80 32.50 30.24
C MET A 17 -21.64 33.39 30.67
N ILE A 18 -20.76 32.91 31.57
CA ILE A 18 -19.56 33.66 31.97
C ILE A 18 -18.63 33.86 30.77
N ARG A 19 -18.38 32.81 29.96
CA ARG A 19 -17.56 32.92 28.75
C ARG A 19 -18.18 33.84 27.70
N ALA A 20 -19.51 33.87 27.59
CA ALA A 20 -20.21 34.78 26.70
C ALA A 20 -19.98 36.24 27.10
N VAL A 21 -20.15 36.57 28.38
CA VAL A 21 -19.86 37.92 28.91
C VAL A 21 -18.39 38.28 28.73
N LEU A 22 -17.47 37.35 29.01
CA LEU A 22 -16.03 37.57 28.85
C LEU A 22 -15.65 37.84 27.38
N LYS A 23 -16.29 37.15 26.42
CA LYS A 23 -16.12 37.41 25.00
C LYS A 23 -16.63 38.80 24.61
N GLU A 24 -17.79 39.20 25.11
CA GLU A 24 -18.36 40.54 24.88
C GLU A 24 -17.42 41.63 25.42
N GLU A 25 -16.92 41.48 26.64
CA GLU A 25 -15.98 42.44 27.25
C GLU A 25 -14.65 42.52 26.49
N LEU A 26 -14.07 41.38 26.10
CA LEU A 26 -12.83 41.37 25.31
C LEU A 26 -13.01 42.00 23.93
N THR A 27 -14.17 41.81 23.31
CA THR A 27 -14.50 42.40 22.01
C THR A 27 -14.68 43.92 22.14
N ALA A 28 -15.36 44.38 23.19
CA ALA A 28 -15.49 45.81 23.49
C ALA A 28 -14.13 46.48 23.77
N ILE A 29 -13.20 45.78 24.42
CA ILE A 29 -11.82 46.26 24.63
C ILE A 29 -11.09 46.33 23.29
N ALA A 30 -11.18 45.29 22.45
CA ALA A 30 -10.55 45.25 21.13
C ALA A 30 -11.07 46.37 20.21
N GLU A 31 -12.38 46.64 20.21
CA GLU A 31 -12.97 47.74 19.42
C GLU A 31 -12.58 49.12 19.93
N LYS A 32 -12.46 49.29 21.25
CA LYS A 32 -12.15 50.59 21.85
C LYS A 32 -10.66 50.96 21.78
N TYR A 33 -9.78 49.97 21.86
CA TYR A 33 -8.34 50.17 21.98
C TYR A 33 -7.53 49.54 20.84
N GLY A 34 -8.18 48.89 19.87
CA GLY A 34 -7.51 48.34 18.69
C GLY A 34 -6.94 49.46 17.82
N ASP A 35 -5.69 49.28 17.40
CA ASP A 35 -5.05 50.09 16.37
C ASP A 35 -4.58 49.21 15.20
N ASP A 36 -4.41 49.82 14.04
CA ASP A 36 -3.84 49.13 12.89
C ASP A 36 -2.39 48.73 13.18
N ARG A 37 -2.01 47.55 12.70
CA ARG A 37 -0.64 47.04 12.82
C ARG A 37 0.33 48.05 12.19
N LYS A 38 1.21 48.62 13.02
CA LYS A 38 2.22 49.60 12.61
C LYS A 38 3.42 48.99 11.86
N THR A 39 3.62 47.68 12.00
CA THR A 39 4.77 46.95 11.45
C THR A 39 4.30 45.85 10.51
N GLU A 40 4.90 45.77 9.33
CA GLU A 40 4.67 44.66 8.40
C GLU A 40 5.67 43.54 8.72
N ILE A 41 5.22 42.28 8.71
CA ILE A 41 6.12 41.13 8.68
C ILE A 41 6.34 40.85 7.20
N GLN A 42 7.54 41.11 6.70
CA GLN A 42 7.96 40.73 5.36
C GLN A 42 8.81 39.46 5.47
N ASP A 43 8.60 38.53 4.55
CA ASP A 43 9.55 37.44 4.34
C ASP A 43 10.85 38.05 3.80
N VAL A 44 11.97 37.77 4.45
CA VAL A 44 13.28 38.28 4.03
C VAL A 44 13.70 37.44 2.82
N GLU A 45 13.89 38.05 1.65
CA GLU A 45 14.30 37.34 0.41
C GLU A 45 15.61 36.55 0.55
N ASP A 46 16.43 36.88 1.56
CA ASP A 46 17.72 36.24 1.85
C ASP A 46 17.68 35.18 2.99
N GLU A 47 16.50 34.76 3.48
CA GLU A 47 16.43 33.56 4.33
C GLU A 47 16.64 32.31 3.47
N ILE A 48 17.88 31.81 3.43
CA ILE A 48 18.19 30.50 2.88
C ILE A 48 17.40 29.46 3.67
N ASP A 49 16.39 28.85 3.05
CA ASP A 49 15.71 27.71 3.66
C ASP A 49 16.73 26.57 3.78
N ILE A 50 16.71 25.83 4.89
CA ILE A 50 17.61 24.66 5.06
C ILE A 50 17.42 23.68 3.90
N GLU A 51 16.23 23.66 3.29
CA GLU A 51 15.92 22.90 2.09
C GLU A 51 16.75 23.34 0.87
N ASP A 52 17.05 24.63 0.68
CA ASP A 52 17.86 25.13 -0.43
C ASP A 52 19.34 24.71 -0.35
N LEU A 53 19.78 24.29 0.85
CA LEU A 53 21.13 23.73 1.07
C LEU A 53 21.20 22.24 0.75
N ILE A 54 20.07 21.58 0.52
CA ILE A 54 19.99 20.15 0.24
C ILE A 54 19.92 19.96 -1.28
N GLU A 55 20.74 19.06 -1.80
CA GLU A 55 20.76 18.77 -3.23
C GLU A 55 19.47 18.06 -3.68
N GLU A 56 18.83 18.58 -4.73
CA GLU A 56 17.68 17.93 -5.37
C GLU A 56 18.15 16.76 -6.24
N GLU A 57 18.18 15.57 -5.66
CA GLU A 57 18.46 14.31 -6.38
C GLU A 57 17.24 13.36 -6.42
N GLU A 58 17.18 12.53 -7.47
CA GLU A 58 16.25 11.41 -7.60
C GLU A 58 16.74 10.21 -6.77
N CYS A 59 15.86 9.71 -5.89
CA CYS A 59 16.14 8.63 -4.96
C CYS A 59 15.13 7.49 -5.12
N VAL A 60 15.59 6.27 -4.91
CA VAL A 60 14.74 5.10 -4.69
C VAL A 60 14.41 5.02 -3.20
N PHE A 61 13.13 5.03 -2.87
CA PHE A 61 12.61 4.81 -1.52
C PHE A 61 12.16 3.37 -1.39
N THR A 62 12.58 2.72 -0.31
CA THR A 62 12.28 1.31 -0.06
C THR A 62 11.67 1.17 1.33
N LEU A 63 10.50 0.54 1.41
CA LEU A 63 9.86 0.15 2.66
C LEU A 63 9.79 -1.36 2.76
N THR A 64 10.13 -1.87 3.93
CA THR A 64 10.08 -3.28 4.25
C THR A 64 8.86 -3.67 5.10
N GLU A 65 8.56 -4.97 5.16
CA GLU A 65 7.46 -5.53 5.96
C GLU A 65 7.64 -5.26 7.46
N ALA A 66 8.88 -5.28 7.97
CA ALA A 66 9.14 -4.92 9.36
C ALA A 66 9.09 -3.39 9.63
N GLY A 67 8.74 -2.59 8.62
CA GLY A 67 8.56 -1.14 8.75
C GLY A 67 9.85 -0.34 8.74
N TYR A 68 10.91 -0.87 8.13
CA TYR A 68 12.13 -0.11 7.88
C TYR A 68 12.05 0.62 6.55
N ILE A 69 12.44 1.89 6.56
CA ILE A 69 12.50 2.73 5.37
C ILE A 69 13.91 3.27 5.16
N LYS A 70 14.29 3.41 3.90
CA LYS A 70 15.51 4.10 3.46
C LYS A 70 15.29 4.83 2.15
N ARG A 71 16.14 5.81 1.89
CA ARG A 71 16.37 6.37 0.55
C ARG A 71 17.76 5.96 0.06
N THR A 72 17.88 5.75 -1.24
CA THR A 72 19.14 5.44 -1.91
C THR A 72 19.17 6.19 -3.24
N PRO A 73 20.23 6.97 -3.55
CA PRO A 73 20.31 7.68 -4.83
C PRO A 73 20.18 6.73 -6.02
N VAL A 74 19.49 7.16 -7.08
CA VAL A 74 19.32 6.34 -8.31
C VAL A 74 20.66 6.05 -8.99
N SER A 75 21.66 6.92 -8.80
CA SER A 75 23.04 6.74 -9.28
C SER A 75 23.69 5.47 -8.70
N GLU A 76 23.41 5.11 -7.44
CA GLU A 76 23.90 3.86 -6.84
C GLU A 76 23.21 2.62 -7.43
N TYR A 77 21.96 2.74 -7.86
CA TYR A 77 21.22 1.66 -8.51
C TYR A 77 21.67 1.42 -9.96
N THR A 78 21.97 2.48 -10.70
CA THR A 78 22.33 2.43 -12.13
C THR A 78 23.79 2.03 -12.38
N ALA A 79 24.68 2.15 -11.39
CA ALA A 79 26.10 1.81 -11.53
C ALA A 79 26.40 0.32 -11.77
N GLN A 80 25.42 -0.58 -11.65
CA GLN A 80 25.54 -1.98 -12.07
C GLN A 80 24.97 -2.19 -13.49
N SER A 81 25.71 -1.72 -14.51
CA SER A 81 25.59 -2.28 -15.86
C SER A 81 26.67 -3.33 -16.06
N LYS A 82 26.22 -4.56 -16.38
CA LYS A 82 26.98 -5.78 -16.75
C LYS A 82 27.59 -6.58 -15.57
N GLY A 83 26.92 -7.68 -15.20
CA GLY A 83 27.59 -8.89 -14.70
C GLY A 83 27.75 -9.04 -13.18
N GLY A 84 26.81 -8.59 -12.36
CA GLY A 84 26.82 -8.87 -10.92
C GLY A 84 26.09 -10.17 -10.58
N MET A 85 26.81 -11.19 -10.10
CA MET A 85 26.27 -12.51 -9.70
C MET A 85 25.09 -12.39 -8.71
N GLY A 86 23.87 -12.62 -9.19
CA GLY A 86 22.69 -12.89 -8.36
C GLY A 86 22.83 -14.27 -7.71
N LYS A 87 22.85 -14.32 -6.37
CA LYS A 87 22.95 -15.58 -5.64
C LYS A 87 21.62 -16.33 -5.66
N LYS A 88 21.71 -17.64 -5.87
CA LYS A 88 20.61 -18.64 -5.89
C LYS A 88 19.68 -18.55 -4.68
N GLY A 89 18.38 -18.54 -4.98
CA GLY A 89 17.31 -19.40 -4.45
C GLY A 89 17.34 -19.85 -2.99
N ILE A 90 16.35 -19.37 -2.24
CA ILE A 90 16.01 -19.71 -0.85
C ILE A 90 17.02 -19.15 0.17
N THR A 91 16.76 -17.91 0.62
CA THR A 91 17.36 -17.33 1.82
C THR A 91 16.42 -17.50 3.02
N THR A 92 16.99 -17.83 4.19
CA THR A 92 16.26 -17.95 5.46
C THR A 92 16.36 -16.69 6.32
N ARG A 93 15.19 -16.27 6.80
CA ARG A 93 14.82 -15.57 8.06
C ARG A 93 15.42 -14.20 8.44
N ASP A 94 16.61 -13.80 7.99
CA ASP A 94 17.17 -12.48 8.38
C ASP A 94 17.04 -11.38 7.32
N GLU A 95 16.42 -11.70 6.18
CA GLU A 95 16.14 -10.76 5.10
C GLU A 95 14.75 -10.17 5.28
N ASP A 96 14.72 -8.88 5.63
CA ASP A 96 13.51 -8.09 5.68
C ASP A 96 13.04 -7.83 4.26
N VAL A 97 11.78 -8.15 3.96
CA VAL A 97 11.27 -8.17 2.59
C VAL A 97 10.75 -6.80 2.23
N VAL A 98 11.11 -6.35 1.03
CA VAL A 98 10.64 -5.10 0.48
C VAL A 98 9.17 -5.23 0.06
N VAL A 99 8.31 -4.38 0.61
CA VAL A 99 6.86 -4.37 0.37
C VAL A 99 6.45 -3.27 -0.60
N ASP A 100 7.19 -2.15 -0.59
CA ASP A 100 6.91 -1.00 -1.44
C ASP A 100 8.22 -0.32 -1.87
N VAL A 101 8.29 0.03 -3.15
CA VAL A 101 9.42 0.74 -3.78
C VAL A 101 8.86 1.75 -4.75
N PHE A 102 9.38 2.97 -4.66
CA PHE A 102 9.11 3.99 -5.66
C PHE A 102 10.31 4.91 -5.79
N THR A 103 10.41 5.59 -6.93
CA THR A 103 11.40 6.64 -7.16
C THR A 103 10.75 7.99 -6.93
N ALA A 104 11.43 8.90 -6.24
CA ALA A 104 10.98 10.27 -6.05
C ALA A 104 12.17 11.20 -5.82
N SER A 105 11.94 12.49 -6.03
CA SER A 105 12.90 13.53 -5.65
C SER A 105 13.05 13.60 -4.12
N THR A 106 14.26 13.93 -3.65
CA THR A 106 14.51 14.32 -2.25
C THR A 106 13.59 15.43 -1.75
N HIS A 107 13.14 16.31 -2.64
CA HIS A 107 12.29 17.46 -2.30
C HIS A 107 10.79 17.14 -2.37
N ASP A 108 10.41 15.95 -2.84
CA ASP A 108 9.02 15.52 -2.84
C ASP A 108 8.53 15.27 -1.40
N TYR A 109 7.23 15.50 -1.20
CA TYR A 109 6.55 15.03 0.00
C TYR A 109 6.16 13.56 -0.15
N ILE A 110 6.53 12.76 0.83
CA ILE A 110 6.06 11.38 0.97
C ILE A 110 4.95 11.37 2.01
N LEU A 111 3.77 10.91 1.60
CA LEU A 111 2.59 10.71 2.41
C LEU A 111 2.55 9.26 2.90
N PHE A 112 2.47 9.07 4.22
CA PHE A 112 2.43 7.77 4.87
C PHE A 112 1.05 7.53 5.43
N PHE A 113 0.29 6.61 4.84
CA PHE A 113 -1.04 6.24 5.31
C PHE A 113 -0.97 5.04 6.23
N THR A 114 -1.56 5.15 7.43
CA THR A 114 -1.57 4.08 8.42
C THR A 114 -2.83 3.23 8.35
N ASP A 115 -2.75 2.02 8.89
CA ASP A 115 -3.88 1.10 9.11
C ASP A 115 -5.01 1.70 9.94
N THR A 116 -4.73 2.67 10.82
CA THR A 116 -5.71 3.44 11.59
C THR A 116 -6.37 4.61 10.83
N GLY A 117 -5.98 4.84 9.57
CA GLY A 117 -6.57 5.87 8.71
C GLY A 117 -6.00 7.28 8.95
N LYS A 118 -4.82 7.39 9.57
CA LYS A 118 -4.06 8.64 9.63
C LYS A 118 -3.11 8.76 8.46
N VAL A 119 -2.73 9.99 8.16
CA VAL A 119 -1.70 10.31 7.19
C VAL A 119 -0.65 11.20 7.82
N TYR A 120 0.61 10.88 7.58
CA TYR A 120 1.78 11.66 7.98
C TYR A 120 2.51 12.13 6.72
N ARG A 121 3.31 13.20 6.81
CA ARG A 121 4.17 13.64 5.72
C ARG A 121 5.60 13.81 6.17
N LYS A 122 6.54 13.49 5.28
CA LYS A 122 7.94 13.88 5.37
C LYS A 122 8.43 14.29 3.99
N LYS A 123 9.43 15.16 3.94
CA LYS A 123 10.20 15.39 2.73
C LYS A 123 11.11 14.18 2.47
N GLY A 124 11.38 13.88 1.20
CA GLY A 124 12.26 12.79 0.80
C GLY A 124 13.62 12.82 1.49
N TYR A 125 14.25 14.01 1.59
CA TYR A 125 15.55 14.19 2.26
C TYR A 125 15.53 13.92 3.77
N GLN A 126 14.36 13.92 4.41
CA GLN A 126 14.22 13.59 5.83
C GLN A 126 14.22 12.08 6.08
N ILE A 127 14.12 11.27 5.02
CA ILE A 127 14.31 9.84 5.10
C ILE A 127 15.82 9.55 5.10
N PRO A 128 16.33 8.75 6.05
CA PRO A 128 17.75 8.44 6.13
C PRO A 128 18.24 7.77 4.86
N GLU A 129 19.36 8.29 4.36
CA GLU A 129 20.10 7.68 3.26
C GLU A 129 20.82 6.44 3.76
N SER A 130 20.76 5.36 3.00
CA SER A 130 21.46 4.13 3.31
C SER A 130 21.73 3.34 2.05
N GLY A 131 22.83 2.59 2.04
CA GLY A 131 23.19 1.75 0.92
C GLY A 131 22.15 0.66 0.61
N LYS A 132 22.22 0.11 -0.61
CA LYS A 132 21.28 -0.90 -1.13
C LYS A 132 21.11 -2.13 -0.24
N THR A 133 22.15 -2.57 0.48
CA THR A 133 22.10 -3.75 1.37
C THR A 133 21.68 -3.43 2.81
N ALA A 134 21.63 -2.16 3.20
CA ALA A 134 21.25 -1.77 4.55
C ALA A 134 19.73 -1.90 4.74
N LYS A 135 19.29 -2.25 5.96
CA LYS A 135 17.84 -2.35 6.28
C LYS A 135 17.16 -0.98 6.29
N GLY A 136 17.89 0.09 6.59
CA GLY A 136 17.34 1.43 6.78
C GLY A 136 16.96 1.68 8.24
N THR A 137 16.10 2.66 8.46
CA THR A 137 15.64 3.10 9.79
C THR A 137 14.17 2.76 9.98
N ASN A 138 13.80 2.31 11.17
CA ASN A 138 12.39 1.99 11.46
C ASN A 138 11.51 3.26 11.39
N LEU A 139 10.36 3.17 10.73
CA LEU A 139 9.41 4.26 10.54
C LEU A 139 8.96 4.90 11.86
N ILE A 140 8.87 4.14 12.95
CA ILE A 140 8.50 4.66 14.29
C ILE A 140 9.49 5.73 14.78
N ASN A 141 10.75 5.67 14.34
CA ASN A 141 11.77 6.66 14.74
C ASN A 141 11.75 7.92 13.86
N ILE A 142 11.13 7.85 12.68
CA ILE A 142 11.07 8.94 11.70
C ILE A 142 9.73 9.68 11.80
N LEU A 143 8.66 8.91 11.89
CA LEU A 143 7.29 9.36 12.04
C LEU A 143 6.88 9.23 13.50
N GLN A 144 6.25 10.25 14.04
CA GLN A 144 5.66 10.22 15.39
C GLN A 144 4.33 9.44 15.36
N ILE A 145 4.36 8.20 14.88
CA ILE A 145 3.19 7.33 14.82
C ILE A 145 2.81 6.83 16.21
N GLU A 146 1.52 6.60 16.43
CA GLU A 146 1.06 6.04 17.70
C GLU A 146 1.47 4.57 17.83
N GLN A 147 1.60 4.11 19.08
CA GLN A 147 2.01 2.74 19.35
C GLN A 147 1.00 1.75 18.76
N GLY A 148 1.49 0.87 17.89
CA GLY A 148 0.67 -0.14 17.21
C GLY A 148 0.16 0.26 15.82
N GLU A 149 0.33 1.51 15.38
CA GLU A 149 0.02 1.91 14.00
C GLU A 149 1.04 1.33 13.02
N ARG A 150 0.56 0.88 11.85
CA ARG A 150 1.40 0.38 10.75
C ARG A 150 1.15 1.17 9.49
N VAL A 151 2.22 1.51 8.76
CA VAL A 151 2.09 2.17 7.44
C VAL A 151 1.67 1.13 6.40
N GLN A 152 0.62 1.44 5.65
CA GLN A 152 0.00 0.57 4.65
C GLN A 152 0.26 1.02 3.21
N THR A 153 0.46 2.32 3.01
CA THR A 153 0.69 2.87 1.67
C THR A 153 1.54 4.13 1.77
N MET A 154 2.53 4.23 0.89
CA MET A 154 3.26 5.47 0.65
C MET A 154 2.84 6.08 -0.69
N ILE A 155 2.67 7.39 -0.73
CA ILE A 155 2.40 8.14 -1.96
C ILE A 155 3.31 9.36 -1.95
N HIS A 156 4.14 9.54 -2.98
CA HIS A 156 4.94 10.74 -3.12
C HIS A 156 4.23 11.79 -3.97
N THR A 157 4.50 13.05 -3.70
CA THR A 157 4.02 14.17 -4.51
C THR A 157 4.89 15.39 -4.32
N ARG A 158 5.17 16.12 -5.41
CA ARG A 158 5.90 17.39 -5.37
C ARG A 158 5.09 18.50 -4.69
N SER A 159 3.77 18.48 -4.87
CA SER A 159 2.83 19.46 -4.30
C SER A 159 1.51 18.80 -3.90
N ILE A 160 0.85 19.31 -2.86
CA ILE A 160 -0.48 18.85 -2.39
C ILE A 160 -1.54 19.92 -2.70
N GLU A 161 -1.35 20.64 -3.80
CA GLU A 161 -2.30 21.66 -4.24
C GLU A 161 -3.50 21.05 -4.96
N ASP A 162 -4.49 21.90 -5.25
CA ASP A 162 -5.71 21.46 -5.91
C ASP A 162 -5.46 21.25 -7.41
N ASP A 163 -4.97 20.05 -7.73
CA ASP A 163 -4.64 19.60 -9.08
C ASP A 163 -5.66 18.58 -9.63
N GLY A 164 -6.81 18.44 -8.96
CA GLY A 164 -7.87 17.53 -9.37
C GLY A 164 -7.62 16.07 -8.99
N ARG A 165 -6.55 15.75 -8.25
CA ARG A 165 -6.28 14.38 -7.81
C ARG A 165 -7.13 13.97 -6.61
N PHE A 166 -7.45 12.68 -6.58
CA PHE A 166 -8.15 12.04 -5.48
C PHE A 166 -7.32 10.91 -4.89
N LEU A 167 -7.56 10.66 -3.62
CA LEU A 167 -7.05 9.53 -2.87
C LEU A 167 -8.22 8.60 -2.61
N PHE A 168 -8.21 7.45 -3.29
CA PHE A 168 -9.19 6.40 -3.13
C PHE A 168 -8.73 5.40 -2.08
N MET A 169 -9.38 5.42 -0.92
CA MET A 169 -9.08 4.61 0.24
C MET A 169 -9.97 3.38 0.28
N VAL A 170 -9.42 2.23 0.62
CA VAL A 170 -10.16 0.97 0.78
C VAL A 170 -9.79 0.32 2.11
N THR A 171 -10.81 -0.07 2.86
CA THR A 171 -10.69 -0.71 4.17
C THR A 171 -10.90 -2.22 4.09
N ARG A 172 -10.53 -2.92 5.16
CA ARG A 172 -10.64 -4.36 5.32
C ARG A 172 -12.09 -4.82 5.27
N ASN A 173 -13.00 -4.06 5.87
CA ASN A 173 -14.43 -4.35 5.89
C ASN A 173 -15.17 -3.91 4.62
N GLY A 174 -14.45 -3.50 3.58
CA GLY A 174 -15.03 -3.18 2.28
C GLY A 174 -15.65 -1.79 2.20
N THR A 175 -15.40 -0.91 3.17
CA THR A 175 -15.70 0.53 3.08
C THR A 175 -14.66 1.21 2.19
N VAL A 176 -15.12 2.12 1.34
CA VAL A 176 -14.29 2.92 0.44
C VAL A 176 -14.56 4.40 0.63
N LYS A 177 -13.54 5.22 0.38
CA LYS A 177 -13.67 6.67 0.43
C LYS A 177 -12.83 7.32 -0.66
N ARG A 178 -13.41 8.29 -1.36
CA ARG A 178 -12.68 9.16 -2.28
C ARG A 178 -12.47 10.53 -1.63
N LEU A 179 -11.22 10.89 -1.39
CA LEU A 179 -10.81 12.12 -0.71
C LEU A 179 -10.04 13.01 -1.70
N PRO A 180 -10.41 14.27 -1.93
CA PRO A 180 -9.58 15.18 -2.72
C PRO A 180 -8.21 15.37 -2.07
N ALA A 181 -7.12 15.23 -2.84
CA ALA A 181 -5.76 15.30 -2.31
C ALA A 181 -5.47 16.66 -1.65
N SER A 182 -6.04 17.75 -2.18
CA SER A 182 -5.95 19.11 -1.65
C SER A 182 -6.43 19.26 -0.20
N THR A 183 -7.27 18.35 0.31
CA THR A 183 -7.67 18.34 1.73
C THR A 183 -6.51 18.04 2.69
N LEU A 184 -5.39 17.54 2.15
CA LEU A 184 -4.16 17.20 2.87
C LEU A 184 -3.10 18.32 2.79
N LYS A 185 -3.39 19.49 2.18
CA LYS A 185 -2.42 20.60 2.03
C LYS A 185 -1.79 21.05 3.36
N ASN A 186 -2.60 21.11 4.41
CA ASN A 186 -2.21 21.58 5.74
C ASN A 186 -1.82 20.43 6.70
N LEU A 187 -1.10 19.41 6.20
CA LEU A 187 -0.56 18.35 7.07
C LEU A 187 0.47 18.94 8.05
N ARG A 188 0.40 18.51 9.31
CA ARG A 188 1.43 18.80 10.33
C ARG A 188 2.21 17.52 10.63
N ASN A 189 3.33 17.66 11.35
CA ASN A 189 4.23 16.53 11.65
C ASN A 189 3.57 15.43 12.51
N ASN A 190 2.59 15.78 13.35
CA ASN A 190 1.83 14.84 14.17
C ASN A 190 0.80 14.02 13.40
N GLY A 191 0.76 14.18 12.07
CA GLY A 191 -0.21 13.53 11.21
C GLY A 191 -1.63 14.06 11.40
N ILE A 192 -2.50 13.67 10.48
CA ILE A 192 -3.90 14.04 10.53
C ILE A 192 -4.78 12.84 10.17
N ARG A 193 -5.97 12.78 10.75
CA ARG A 193 -6.94 11.74 10.37
C ARG A 193 -7.43 12.01 8.95
N ALA A 194 -7.29 11.01 8.09
CA ALA A 194 -7.70 11.04 6.70
C ALA A 194 -8.92 10.14 6.45
N LEU A 195 -9.17 9.16 7.32
CA LEU A 195 -10.33 8.27 7.30
C LEU A 195 -10.79 7.96 8.74
N ARG A 196 -12.08 8.09 9.01
CA ARG A 196 -12.70 7.54 10.21
C ARG A 196 -13.19 6.14 9.89
N MET A 197 -13.02 5.20 10.81
CA MET A 197 -13.39 3.80 10.62
C MET A 197 -14.17 3.30 11.82
N ASP A 198 -14.95 2.25 11.59
CA ASP A 198 -15.63 1.53 12.65
C ASP A 198 -14.62 0.68 13.45
N GLU A 199 -15.03 0.25 14.64
CA GLU A 199 -14.17 -0.56 15.50
C GLU A 199 -13.81 -1.90 14.85
N GLY A 200 -12.52 -2.25 14.88
CA GLY A 200 -11.99 -3.47 14.25
C GLY A 200 -11.75 -3.39 12.73
N ASP A 201 -12.09 -2.27 12.09
CA ASP A 201 -11.75 -2.04 10.68
C ASP A 201 -10.35 -1.44 10.53
N GLN A 202 -9.75 -1.64 9.36
CA GLN A 202 -8.38 -1.21 9.06
C GLN A 202 -8.29 -0.72 7.62
N LEU A 203 -7.52 0.35 7.40
CA LEU A 203 -7.15 0.77 6.06
C LEU A 203 -6.21 -0.29 5.45
N ILE A 204 -6.55 -0.76 4.24
CA ILE A 204 -5.74 -1.75 3.51
C ILE A 204 -4.85 -1.06 2.48
N THR A 205 -5.40 -0.09 1.74
CA THR A 205 -4.63 0.59 0.71
C THR A 205 -5.22 1.95 0.36
N VAL A 206 -4.37 2.83 -0.16
CA VAL A 206 -4.75 4.10 -0.80
C VAL A 206 -4.25 4.09 -2.24
N ARG A 207 -5.10 4.54 -3.17
CA ARG A 207 -4.73 4.69 -4.58
C ARG A 207 -4.96 6.12 -5.02
N GLU A 208 -3.95 6.70 -5.65
CA GLU A 208 -4.07 7.99 -6.31
C GLU A 208 -4.84 7.83 -7.63
N THR A 209 -5.84 8.69 -7.82
CA THR A 209 -6.75 8.66 -8.96
C THR A 209 -7.03 10.08 -9.48
N ASP A 210 -7.54 10.18 -10.70
CA ASP A 210 -7.72 11.43 -11.45
C ASP A 210 -9.19 11.77 -11.76
N GLY A 211 -10.14 10.98 -11.26
CA GLY A 211 -11.56 11.10 -11.54
C GLY A 211 -12.08 10.20 -12.67
N SER A 212 -11.21 9.46 -13.38
CA SER A 212 -11.56 8.58 -14.49
C SER A 212 -11.19 7.10 -14.27
N GLN A 213 -10.64 6.75 -13.11
CA GLN A 213 -10.11 5.43 -12.84
C GLN A 213 -11.22 4.41 -12.51
N ARG A 214 -10.98 3.15 -12.90
CA ARG A 214 -11.75 2.00 -12.41
C ARG A 214 -11.04 1.40 -11.21
N ILE A 215 -11.80 1.09 -10.16
CA ILE A 215 -11.28 0.48 -8.94
C ILE A 215 -11.72 -0.98 -8.89
N LEU A 216 -10.73 -1.87 -8.76
CA LEU A 216 -10.92 -3.28 -8.50
C LEU A 216 -10.63 -3.56 -7.03
N ILE A 217 -11.58 -4.18 -6.35
CA ILE A 217 -11.46 -4.64 -4.96
C ILE A 217 -11.59 -6.16 -4.98
N ALA A 218 -10.67 -6.86 -4.34
CA ALA A 218 -10.67 -8.31 -4.24
C ALA A 218 -10.75 -8.77 -2.77
N THR A 219 -11.44 -9.88 -2.55
CA THR A 219 -11.68 -10.44 -1.21
C THR A 219 -10.94 -11.76 -1.01
N HIS A 220 -10.79 -12.12 0.26
CA HIS A 220 -10.18 -13.34 0.74
C HIS A 220 -10.86 -14.60 0.17
N ASP A 221 -12.19 -14.61 0.10
CA ASP A 221 -12.97 -15.73 -0.45
C ASP A 221 -12.99 -15.79 -1.99
N GLY A 222 -12.19 -14.95 -2.65
CA GLY A 222 -12.03 -14.98 -4.10
C GLY A 222 -13.18 -14.30 -4.85
N MET A 223 -13.80 -13.29 -4.26
CA MET A 223 -14.72 -12.37 -4.94
C MET A 223 -13.99 -11.10 -5.37
N ALA A 224 -14.48 -10.43 -6.40
CA ALA A 224 -14.02 -9.11 -6.79
C ALA A 224 -15.15 -8.20 -7.25
N CYS A 225 -15.06 -6.91 -6.94
CA CYS A 225 -15.93 -5.87 -7.44
C CYS A 225 -15.09 -4.87 -8.23
N CYS A 226 -15.57 -4.51 -9.43
CA CYS A 226 -14.95 -3.51 -10.28
C CYS A 226 -15.99 -2.43 -10.57
N PHE A 227 -15.67 -1.16 -10.32
CA PHE A 227 -16.58 -0.04 -10.57
C PHE A 227 -15.79 1.25 -10.83
N GLU A 228 -16.46 2.27 -11.36
CA GLU A 228 -15.83 3.57 -11.64
C GLU A 228 -15.65 4.36 -10.34
N GLU A 229 -14.52 5.04 -10.17
CA GLU A 229 -14.27 5.79 -8.93
C GLU A 229 -15.32 6.88 -8.64
N THR A 230 -16.02 7.34 -9.69
CA THR A 230 -17.10 8.34 -9.65
C THR A 230 -18.37 7.82 -8.98
N ASP A 231 -18.56 6.49 -8.90
CA ASP A 231 -19.63 5.87 -8.10
C ASP A 231 -19.49 6.17 -6.59
N VAL A 232 -18.32 6.66 -6.18
CA VAL A 232 -18.05 7.21 -4.85
C VAL A 232 -17.89 8.72 -4.98
N ARG A 233 -18.82 9.48 -4.40
CA ARG A 233 -18.69 10.94 -4.35
C ARG A 233 -17.44 11.37 -3.55
N PRO A 234 -16.83 12.51 -3.87
CA PRO A 234 -15.77 13.08 -3.04
C PRO A 234 -16.31 13.38 -1.64
N MET A 235 -15.52 13.08 -0.62
CA MET A 235 -15.87 13.27 0.78
C MET A 235 -14.74 13.96 1.55
N GLY A 236 -15.08 14.61 2.66
CA GLY A 236 -14.10 15.22 3.55
C GLY A 236 -13.32 14.20 4.40
N ARG A 237 -12.32 14.71 5.12
CA ARG A 237 -11.42 13.90 5.96
C ARG A 237 -12.14 13.15 7.08
N ASP A 238 -13.10 13.77 7.75
CA ASP A 238 -13.81 13.17 8.89
C ASP A 238 -14.90 12.15 8.51
N ALA A 239 -15.18 11.99 7.21
CA ALA A 239 -16.15 11.03 6.73
C ALA A 239 -15.65 9.59 6.86
N VAL A 240 -16.58 8.68 7.16
CA VAL A 240 -16.34 7.23 7.26
C VAL A 240 -16.20 6.58 5.89
N GLY A 241 -16.86 7.13 4.86
CA GLY A 241 -16.90 6.55 3.52
C GLY A 241 -18.22 5.86 3.22
N VAL A 242 -18.25 5.07 2.16
CA VAL A 242 -19.41 4.32 1.70
C VAL A 242 -19.00 2.88 1.40
N ARG A 243 -19.95 1.94 1.37
CA ARG A 243 -19.64 0.54 1.05
C ARG A 243 -19.11 0.39 -0.38
N GLY A 244 -17.90 -0.13 -0.57
CA GLY A 244 -17.35 -0.47 -1.88
C GLY A 244 -17.75 -1.87 -2.34
N ILE A 245 -17.69 -2.84 -1.43
CA ILE A 245 -18.08 -4.25 -1.67
C ILE A 245 -18.88 -4.78 -0.48
N ARG A 246 -19.85 -5.66 -0.74
CA ARG A 246 -20.57 -6.39 0.30
C ARG A 246 -19.86 -7.71 0.57
N LEU A 247 -19.27 -7.80 1.75
CA LEU A 247 -18.61 -9.00 2.25
C LEU A 247 -19.63 -10.02 2.77
N ARG A 248 -19.29 -11.30 2.65
CA ARG A 248 -19.99 -12.38 3.34
C ARG A 248 -19.44 -12.52 4.76
N GLU A 249 -20.12 -13.29 5.59
CA GLU A 249 -19.65 -13.58 6.94
C GLU A 249 -18.28 -14.25 6.89
N GLY A 250 -17.31 -13.69 7.62
CA GLY A 250 -15.92 -14.16 7.64
C GLY A 250 -15.02 -13.66 6.49
N ASP A 251 -15.60 -13.10 5.42
CA ASP A 251 -14.83 -12.57 4.29
C ASP A 251 -14.29 -11.16 4.57
N TYR A 252 -13.19 -10.79 3.94
CA TYR A 252 -12.57 -9.48 4.06
C TYR A 252 -11.81 -9.07 2.79
N VAL A 253 -11.60 -7.77 2.62
CA VAL A 253 -10.81 -7.25 1.50
C VAL A 253 -9.34 -7.55 1.71
N VAL A 254 -8.71 -8.16 0.70
CA VAL A 254 -7.26 -8.45 0.69
C VAL A 254 -6.47 -7.47 -0.16
N ALA A 255 -7.11 -6.83 -1.14
CA ALA A 255 -6.43 -5.90 -2.02
C ALA A 255 -7.42 -4.97 -2.74
N ALA A 256 -6.92 -3.78 -3.09
CA ALA A 256 -7.54 -2.93 -4.08
C ALA A 256 -6.50 -2.26 -5.00
N ALA A 257 -6.87 -2.09 -6.25
CA ALA A 257 -5.99 -1.56 -7.29
C ALA A 257 -6.79 -0.82 -8.37
N ARG A 258 -6.08 0.01 -9.13
CA ARG A 258 -6.60 0.60 -10.37
C ARG A 258 -6.68 -0.49 -11.43
N ALA A 259 -7.85 -0.66 -12.03
CA ALA A 259 -8.07 -1.60 -13.12
C ALA A 259 -7.64 -0.94 -14.44
N THR A 260 -6.33 -0.99 -14.70
CA THR A 260 -5.72 -0.46 -15.94
C THR A 260 -5.88 -1.47 -17.08
N THR A 261 -6.38 -1.01 -18.22
CA THR A 261 -6.48 -1.81 -19.46
C THR A 261 -5.11 -2.36 -19.86
N GLU A 262 -5.09 -3.49 -20.56
CA GLU A 262 -3.87 -4.18 -21.05
C GLU A 262 -3.00 -4.81 -19.95
N LYS A 263 -3.30 -4.55 -18.67
CA LYS A 263 -2.69 -5.23 -17.53
C LYS A 263 -3.48 -6.48 -17.13
N THR A 264 -2.87 -7.29 -16.28
CA THR A 264 -3.49 -8.49 -15.72
C THR A 264 -3.59 -8.40 -14.21
N VAL A 265 -4.66 -9.00 -13.66
CA VAL A 265 -4.88 -9.18 -12.23
C VAL A 265 -4.20 -10.49 -11.81
N LEU A 266 -3.08 -10.37 -11.10
CA LEU A 266 -2.37 -11.48 -10.47
C LEU A 266 -3.02 -11.77 -9.11
N SER A 267 -3.53 -12.99 -8.93
CA SER A 267 -4.09 -13.45 -7.65
C SER A 267 -3.29 -14.65 -7.13
N ILE A 268 -2.91 -14.60 -5.85
CA ILE A 268 -2.17 -15.66 -5.15
C ILE A 268 -2.99 -16.13 -3.94
N THR A 269 -2.99 -17.44 -3.70
CA THR A 269 -3.69 -18.11 -2.60
C THR A 269 -2.73 -18.61 -1.52
N GLU A 270 -3.25 -18.87 -0.33
CA GLU A 270 -2.44 -19.31 0.83
C GLU A 270 -1.67 -20.60 0.54
N LYS A 271 -2.22 -21.52 -0.27
CA LYS A 271 -1.56 -22.79 -0.63
C LYS A 271 -0.69 -22.68 -1.88
N GLY A 272 -0.24 -21.49 -2.23
CA GLY A 272 0.76 -21.27 -3.28
C GLY A 272 0.23 -21.43 -4.71
N TYR A 273 -1.10 -21.43 -4.92
CA TYR A 273 -1.69 -21.39 -6.26
C TYR A 273 -1.89 -19.95 -6.72
N GLY A 274 -1.68 -19.71 -8.01
CA GLY A 274 -1.78 -18.40 -8.58
C GLY A 274 -2.16 -18.39 -10.05
N LYS A 275 -2.65 -17.25 -10.52
CA LYS A 275 -2.92 -16.99 -11.92
C LYS A 275 -2.95 -15.50 -12.22
N ARG A 276 -2.71 -15.18 -13.48
CA ARG A 276 -3.00 -13.86 -14.04
C ARG A 276 -4.31 -13.92 -14.80
N THR A 277 -5.11 -12.87 -14.71
CA THR A 277 -6.36 -12.78 -15.44
C THR A 277 -6.47 -11.40 -16.07
N PRO A 278 -6.78 -11.28 -17.38
CA PRO A 278 -6.91 -9.98 -18.03
C PRO A 278 -7.86 -9.07 -17.26
N VAL A 279 -7.51 -7.79 -17.11
CA VAL A 279 -8.37 -6.82 -16.39
C VAL A 279 -9.74 -6.69 -17.08
N GLU A 280 -9.79 -6.91 -18.39
CA GLU A 280 -10.99 -6.87 -19.23
C GLU A 280 -12.03 -7.94 -18.83
N ASP A 281 -11.60 -9.05 -18.23
CA ASP A 281 -12.52 -10.07 -17.73
C ASP A 281 -13.35 -9.55 -16.54
N TYR A 282 -12.87 -8.50 -15.84
CA TYR A 282 -13.53 -7.86 -14.71
C TYR A 282 -14.45 -6.74 -15.20
N ARG A 283 -15.62 -7.15 -15.72
CA ARG A 283 -16.69 -6.21 -16.06
C ARG A 283 -17.04 -5.30 -14.89
N ILE A 284 -17.50 -4.09 -15.21
CA ILE A 284 -18.09 -3.19 -14.22
C ILE A 284 -19.30 -3.87 -13.56
N THR A 285 -19.35 -3.73 -12.24
CA THR A 285 -20.38 -4.23 -11.34
C THR A 285 -20.90 -3.08 -10.50
N ASN A 286 -22.10 -3.21 -9.94
CA ASN A 286 -22.63 -2.18 -9.04
C ASN A 286 -21.77 -2.09 -7.77
N ARG A 287 -21.32 -0.88 -7.44
CA ARG A 287 -20.66 -0.58 -6.16
C ARG A 287 -21.54 -1.06 -4.99
N GLY A 288 -20.90 -1.72 -4.02
CA GLY A 288 -21.56 -2.26 -2.82
C GLY A 288 -22.30 -3.58 -3.06
N GLY A 289 -22.18 -4.17 -4.24
CA GLY A 289 -22.59 -5.55 -4.52
C GLY A 289 -21.62 -6.58 -3.94
N ILE A 290 -21.97 -7.86 -4.06
CA ILE A 290 -21.10 -8.99 -3.65
C ILE A 290 -19.96 -9.22 -4.65
N GLY A 291 -20.04 -8.61 -5.83
CA GLY A 291 -19.06 -8.76 -6.89
C GLY A 291 -19.23 -10.05 -7.70
N ILE A 292 -18.19 -10.38 -8.45
CA ILE A 292 -18.08 -11.54 -9.33
C ILE A 292 -16.91 -12.41 -8.87
N LYS A 293 -16.91 -13.70 -9.22
CA LYS A 293 -15.81 -14.60 -8.86
C LYS A 293 -14.49 -14.07 -9.45
N ASN A 294 -13.49 -13.86 -8.61
CA ASN A 294 -12.10 -13.51 -8.93
C ASN A 294 -11.25 -14.78 -9.09
N TYR A 295 -11.48 -15.74 -8.19
CA TYR A 295 -10.73 -16.97 -8.06
C TYR A 295 -11.66 -18.12 -7.67
N LEU A 296 -11.40 -19.34 -8.16
CA LEU A 296 -12.11 -20.51 -7.67
C LEU A 296 -11.41 -21.06 -6.42
N VAL A 297 -11.76 -20.51 -5.26
CA VAL A 297 -11.28 -20.99 -3.96
C VAL A 297 -11.83 -22.39 -3.69
N THR A 298 -10.94 -23.32 -3.31
CA THR A 298 -11.25 -24.70 -2.93
C THR A 298 -10.36 -25.12 -1.78
N GLU A 299 -10.66 -26.26 -1.13
CA GLU A 299 -9.79 -26.82 -0.08
C GLU A 299 -8.35 -27.04 -0.57
N LYS A 300 -8.15 -27.31 -1.87
CA LYS A 300 -6.83 -27.51 -2.48
C LYS A 300 -6.03 -26.21 -2.60
N THR A 301 -6.68 -25.10 -2.94
CA THR A 301 -6.01 -23.80 -3.15
C THR A 301 -5.92 -22.98 -1.89
N GLY A 302 -6.91 -23.15 -1.00
CA GLY A 302 -7.18 -22.20 0.07
C GLY A 302 -7.65 -20.84 -0.46
N PRO A 303 -7.99 -19.91 0.45
CA PRO A 303 -8.36 -18.52 0.15
C PRO A 303 -7.23 -17.70 -0.49
N VAL A 304 -7.63 -16.54 -1.01
CA VAL A 304 -6.74 -15.55 -1.64
C VAL A 304 -6.01 -14.75 -0.57
N VAL A 305 -4.69 -14.66 -0.68
CA VAL A 305 -3.82 -13.88 0.22
C VAL A 305 -3.61 -12.48 -0.31
N GLY A 306 -3.47 -12.32 -1.63
CA GLY A 306 -3.21 -11.03 -2.21
C GLY A 306 -3.54 -10.96 -3.70
N VAL A 307 -3.77 -9.73 -4.16
CA VAL A 307 -4.01 -9.40 -5.56
C VAL A 307 -3.21 -8.17 -5.94
N LYS A 308 -2.55 -8.23 -7.10
CA LYS A 308 -1.83 -7.09 -7.71
C LYS A 308 -2.23 -6.96 -9.17
N VAL A 309 -2.23 -5.73 -9.69
CA VAL A 309 -2.39 -5.47 -11.12
C VAL A 309 -0.99 -5.28 -11.70
N VAL A 310 -0.62 -6.14 -12.64
CA VAL A 310 0.74 -6.31 -13.15
C VAL A 310 0.75 -6.28 -14.68
N ASP A 311 1.84 -5.84 -15.28
CA ASP A 311 2.06 -5.94 -16.72
C ASP A 311 2.95 -7.14 -17.11
N GLY A 312 3.61 -7.77 -16.14
CA GLY A 312 4.43 -8.97 -16.34
C GLY A 312 5.91 -8.67 -16.54
N SER A 313 6.31 -7.41 -16.49
CA SER A 313 7.72 -7.02 -16.43
C SER A 313 8.32 -7.24 -15.03
N GLU A 314 7.49 -7.49 -14.02
CA GLU A 314 7.91 -7.61 -12.63
C GLU A 314 8.22 -9.07 -12.23
N ASP A 315 8.96 -9.24 -11.14
CA ASP A 315 9.02 -10.48 -10.39
C ASP A 315 8.07 -10.45 -9.20
N LEU A 316 7.45 -11.59 -8.92
CA LEU A 316 6.64 -11.82 -7.75
C LEU A 316 7.52 -12.39 -6.62
N LEU A 317 7.50 -11.75 -5.46
CA LEU A 317 8.06 -12.29 -4.22
C LEU A 317 6.92 -12.85 -3.37
N LEU A 318 7.06 -14.09 -2.92
CA LEU A 318 6.16 -14.77 -1.99
C LEU A 318 6.89 -15.10 -0.70
N VAL A 319 6.25 -14.79 0.42
CA VAL A 319 6.77 -15.10 1.76
C VAL A 319 5.79 -16.03 2.46
N THR A 320 6.34 -17.08 3.05
CA THR A 320 5.58 -18.08 3.80
C THR A 320 5.65 -17.88 5.31
N GLN A 321 4.74 -18.53 6.03
CA GLN A 321 4.73 -18.53 7.49
C GLN A 321 6.01 -19.14 8.08
N SER A 322 6.59 -20.15 7.41
CA SER A 322 7.89 -20.74 7.78
C SER A 322 9.09 -19.80 7.51
N GLY A 323 8.87 -18.68 6.80
CA GLY A 323 9.90 -17.71 6.45
C GLY A 323 10.68 -18.05 5.18
N ILE A 324 10.19 -18.98 4.35
CA ILE A 324 10.72 -19.22 3.00
C ILE A 324 10.26 -18.08 2.09
N LEU A 325 11.22 -17.46 1.40
CA LEU A 325 11.00 -16.50 0.34
C LEU A 325 11.21 -17.17 -1.03
N ILE A 326 10.24 -17.01 -1.92
CA ILE A 326 10.32 -17.43 -3.33
C ILE A 326 10.16 -16.22 -4.24
N ARG A 327 11.03 -16.13 -5.23
CA ARG A 327 10.94 -15.18 -6.34
C ARG A 327 10.47 -15.92 -7.60
N THR A 328 9.51 -15.36 -8.32
CA THR A 328 8.95 -15.97 -9.53
C THR A 328 8.65 -14.89 -10.57
N PRO A 329 9.18 -14.99 -11.80
CA PRO A 329 8.84 -14.07 -12.87
C PRO A 329 7.34 -14.05 -13.13
N VAL A 330 6.73 -12.86 -13.12
CA VAL A 330 5.27 -12.73 -13.27
C VAL A 330 4.80 -13.25 -14.64
N ASP A 331 5.61 -13.07 -15.69
CA ASP A 331 5.35 -13.57 -17.03
C ASP A 331 5.28 -15.10 -17.14
N SER A 332 5.95 -15.83 -16.25
CA SER A 332 5.88 -17.29 -16.16
C SER A 332 4.55 -17.80 -15.58
N ILE A 333 3.83 -16.94 -14.83
CA ILE A 333 2.56 -17.31 -14.20
C ILE A 333 1.46 -17.37 -15.25
N ARG A 334 0.72 -18.47 -15.29
CA ARG A 334 -0.31 -18.73 -16.31
C ARG A 334 -1.39 -17.65 -16.34
N VAL A 335 -1.71 -17.19 -17.54
CA VAL A 335 -2.93 -16.40 -17.82
C VAL A 335 -4.12 -17.35 -17.94
N ALA A 336 -5.17 -17.10 -17.17
CA ALA A 336 -6.38 -17.90 -17.14
C ALA A 336 -7.59 -17.05 -16.73
N GLY A 337 -8.79 -17.51 -17.11
CA GLY A 337 -10.04 -16.84 -16.75
C GLY A 337 -10.29 -16.76 -15.25
N ARG A 338 -11.21 -15.88 -14.84
CA ARG A 338 -11.50 -15.59 -13.42
C ARG A 338 -11.92 -16.82 -12.60
N ALA A 339 -12.89 -17.60 -13.07
CA ALA A 339 -13.45 -18.73 -12.33
C ALA A 339 -12.62 -20.02 -12.43
N THR A 340 -11.29 -19.93 -12.39
CA THR A 340 -10.36 -21.07 -12.44
C THR A 340 -9.52 -21.15 -11.15
N GLN A 341 -8.90 -22.31 -10.90
CA GLN A 341 -8.06 -22.58 -9.72
C GLN A 341 -6.60 -22.10 -9.87
N GLY A 342 -6.21 -21.60 -11.05
CA GLY A 342 -4.82 -21.27 -11.34
C GLY A 342 -3.88 -22.46 -11.38
N VAL A 343 -2.58 -22.18 -11.28
CA VAL A 343 -1.48 -23.16 -11.30
C VAL A 343 -0.65 -23.02 -10.04
N ILE A 344 0.18 -24.02 -9.76
CA ILE A 344 1.12 -23.97 -8.65
C ILE A 344 2.20 -22.92 -8.98
N VAL A 345 2.30 -21.89 -8.14
CA VAL A 345 3.36 -20.88 -8.18
C VAL A 345 4.43 -21.22 -7.13
N MET A 346 4.00 -21.74 -5.98
CA MET A 346 4.88 -22.18 -4.89
C MET A 346 4.50 -23.57 -4.40
N ARG A 347 5.52 -24.41 -4.18
CA ARG A 347 5.40 -25.66 -3.42
C ARG A 347 6.04 -25.50 -2.06
N PHE A 348 5.38 -25.98 -1.02
CA PHE A 348 5.93 -25.99 0.32
C PHE A 348 6.73 -27.27 0.56
N LYS A 349 7.77 -27.17 1.38
CA LYS A 349 8.56 -28.33 1.84
C LYS A 349 7.92 -29.01 3.05
N GLU A 350 7.25 -28.24 3.89
CA GLU A 350 6.62 -28.69 5.13
C GLU A 350 5.10 -28.69 4.99
N ASP A 351 4.46 -29.73 5.53
CA ASP A 351 3.00 -29.80 5.58
C ASP A 351 2.45 -28.73 6.54
N GLY A 352 1.47 -27.96 6.06
CA GLY A 352 0.82 -26.90 6.83
C GLY A 352 1.45 -25.51 6.70
N ASP A 353 2.52 -25.37 5.92
CA ASP A 353 3.05 -24.05 5.56
C ASP A 353 2.13 -23.34 4.55
N GLN A 354 2.13 -22.00 4.59
CA GLN A 354 1.23 -21.17 3.81
C GLN A 354 1.88 -19.84 3.45
N VAL A 355 1.47 -19.29 2.31
CA VAL A 355 1.83 -17.92 1.90
C VAL A 355 1.13 -16.94 2.83
N ILE A 356 1.89 -16.00 3.39
CA ILE A 356 1.38 -14.94 4.28
C ILE A 356 1.49 -13.54 3.67
N SER A 357 2.43 -13.33 2.73
CA SER A 357 2.65 -12.03 2.09
C SER A 357 3.13 -12.20 0.65
N MET A 358 2.86 -11.17 -0.17
CA MET A 358 3.35 -11.06 -1.53
C MET A 358 3.77 -9.62 -1.87
N ALA A 359 4.86 -9.48 -2.61
CA ALA A 359 5.36 -8.21 -3.09
C ALA A 359 5.75 -8.30 -4.58
N LEU A 360 5.84 -7.15 -5.25
CA LEU A 360 6.41 -7.04 -6.59
C LEU A 360 7.81 -6.46 -6.47
N ALA A 361 8.72 -6.99 -7.25
CA ALA A 361 10.08 -6.47 -7.41
C ALA A 361 10.37 -6.29 -8.91
N ASP A 362 11.37 -5.49 -9.25
CA ASP A 362 11.87 -5.41 -10.62
C ASP A 362 12.30 -6.80 -11.12
N LYS A 363 12.25 -7.04 -12.42
CA LYS A 363 12.70 -8.32 -12.97
C LYS A 363 14.17 -8.57 -12.65
N GLU A 364 14.48 -9.76 -12.15
CA GLU A 364 15.84 -10.27 -12.18
C GLU A 364 16.08 -10.89 -13.56
N GLU A 365 17.17 -10.52 -14.24
CA GLU A 365 17.61 -11.26 -15.42
C GLU A 365 18.09 -12.65 -14.96
N THR A 366 17.20 -13.63 -14.95
CA THR A 366 17.62 -15.03 -14.91
C THR A 366 18.37 -15.35 -16.19
N GLU A 367 19.67 -15.64 -16.09
CA GLU A 367 20.36 -16.42 -17.12
C GLU A 367 19.54 -17.69 -17.33
N SER A 368 19.10 -17.90 -18.58
CA SER A 368 18.45 -19.14 -18.98
C SER A 368 19.42 -20.28 -18.70
N SER A 369 19.15 -21.07 -17.66
CA SER A 369 19.76 -22.38 -17.54
C SER A 369 19.23 -23.23 -18.70
N GLU A 370 19.98 -23.26 -19.79
CA GLU A 370 19.87 -24.31 -20.79
C GLU A 370 20.11 -25.68 -20.12
N GLU A 371 19.46 -26.69 -20.69
CA GLU A 371 19.57 -28.13 -20.40
C GLU A 371 18.84 -28.66 -19.16
N ALA A 372 17.52 -28.80 -19.32
CA ALA A 372 16.87 -30.02 -18.83
C ALA A 372 17.24 -31.15 -19.81
N GLU A 373 18.30 -31.91 -19.49
CA GLU A 373 18.55 -33.18 -20.16
C GLU A 373 17.34 -34.13 -19.96
N PRO A 374 16.93 -34.88 -20.99
CA PRO A 374 15.86 -35.84 -20.87
C PRO A 374 16.31 -36.99 -19.97
N ILE A 375 15.48 -37.34 -19.00
CA ILE A 375 15.65 -38.53 -18.17
C ILE A 375 15.45 -39.75 -19.09
N GLU A 376 16.55 -40.37 -19.53
CA GLU A 376 16.51 -41.72 -20.09
C GLU A 376 16.17 -42.70 -18.96
N GLU A 377 15.02 -43.36 -19.10
CA GLU A 377 14.67 -44.55 -18.33
C GLU A 377 15.67 -45.67 -18.65
N THR A 378 16.60 -45.93 -17.73
CA THR A 378 17.43 -47.13 -17.79
C THR A 378 16.63 -48.32 -17.24
N GLU A 379 16.00 -49.08 -18.14
CA GLU A 379 15.53 -50.43 -17.82
C GLU A 379 16.74 -51.33 -17.54
N SER A 380 16.93 -51.66 -16.27
CA SER A 380 17.79 -52.77 -15.86
C SER A 380 17.08 -54.09 -16.19
N SER A 381 17.42 -54.69 -17.33
CA SER A 381 17.19 -56.11 -17.57
C SER A 381 18.52 -56.86 -17.41
N ALA A 382 18.56 -57.78 -16.46
CA ALA A 382 19.68 -58.66 -16.22
C ALA A 382 19.68 -59.78 -17.27
N GLU A 383 20.67 -59.79 -18.16
CA GLU A 383 20.97 -60.92 -19.04
C GLU A 383 21.74 -62.00 -18.27
N THR A 384 21.08 -63.15 -18.09
CA THR A 384 21.70 -64.45 -17.90
C THR A 384 22.31 -64.90 -19.23
N ALA A 385 23.64 -64.95 -19.31
CA ALA A 385 24.37 -65.57 -20.41
C ALA A 385 24.85 -66.98 -19.99
N THR A 386 24.30 -68.01 -20.63
CA THR A 386 24.96 -69.32 -20.77
C THR A 386 24.72 -69.88 -22.16
N GLY A 387 25.76 -69.78 -23.00
CA GLY A 387 26.24 -70.87 -23.87
C GLY A 387 25.42 -71.27 -25.09
N GLU A 388 25.83 -70.75 -26.26
CA GLU A 388 25.91 -71.51 -27.52
C GLU A 388 27.30 -72.18 -27.63
N PRO A 389 27.61 -73.11 -28.57
CA PRO A 389 26.94 -73.35 -29.86
C PRO A 389 26.78 -74.84 -30.31
N GLU A 390 26.06 -75.06 -31.41
CA GLU A 390 26.18 -76.08 -32.49
C GLU A 390 24.82 -76.07 -33.24
N VAL A 391 24.66 -75.85 -34.56
CA VAL A 391 25.42 -76.15 -35.79
C VAL A 391 25.03 -75.13 -36.87
#